data_AF-A0A817E8I4-F1
#
_entry.id   AF-A0A817E8I4-F1
#
_cell.length_a   1.000
_cell.length_b   1.000
_cell.length_c   1.000
_cell.angle_alpha   90.00
_cell.angle_beta   90.00
_cell.angle_gamma   90.00
#
_symmetry.space_group_name_H-M   'P 1'
#
loop_
_entity.id
_entity.type
_entity.pdbx_description
1 polymer ?
#
loop_
_entity_poly.entity_id
_entity_poly.type
_entity_poly.pdbx_seq_one_letter_code
_entity_poly.pdbx_strand_id
1 'polypeptide(L)'
;MHITQQLGDGETNLQTLGKVLWEMGKPDLAEKYFMRFLEQLSSNIPLLGSLYEDLAKLASQNRQYDKSLQWHQKPINFNKTFRR
;
A
#
# COMPACT_ATOMS: atom_id res chain seq x y z
N MET A 1 8.44 -15.54 13.48
CA MET A 1 7.97 -14.90 12.23
C MET A 1 9.10 -14.04 11.70
N HIS A 2 9.45 -14.25 10.43
CA HIS A 2 10.70 -13.83 9.80
C HIS A 2 10.84 -12.31 9.70
N ILE A 3 11.61 -11.72 10.62
CA ILE A 3 12.22 -10.40 10.45
C ILE A 3 13.62 -10.57 9.87
N THR A 4 13.72 -11.05 8.63
CA THR A 4 15.01 -11.07 7.94
C THR A 4 14.87 -10.66 6.50
N GLN A 5 15.43 -9.47 6.22
CA GLN A 5 16.28 -9.24 5.06
C GLN A 5 15.58 -9.23 3.70
N GLN A 6 14.95 -8.10 3.37
CA GLN A 6 15.00 -7.55 2.01
C GLN A 6 15.24 -6.05 2.10
N LEU A 7 16.50 -5.70 2.41
CA LEU A 7 17.05 -4.39 2.05
C LEU A 7 17.38 -4.46 0.55
N GLY A 8 16.35 -4.43 -0.28
CA GLY A 8 16.44 -4.49 -1.74
C GLY A 8 15.60 -3.36 -2.31
N ASP A 9 16.30 -2.37 -2.86
CA ASP A 9 15.82 -1.20 -3.59
C ASP A 9 14.91 -0.25 -2.80
N GLY A 10 15.12 1.07 -2.94
CA GLY A 10 14.49 2.13 -2.13
C GLY A 10 12.95 2.10 -2.07
N GLU A 11 12.34 1.33 -2.97
CA GLU A 11 10.94 0.97 -3.03
C GLU A 11 10.46 0.20 -1.78
N THR A 12 11.13 -0.89 -1.41
CA THR A 12 10.77 -1.73 -0.24
C THR A 12 10.88 -0.96 1.08
N ASN A 13 11.74 0.07 1.12
CA ASN A 13 11.95 0.88 2.31
C ASN A 13 10.70 1.72 2.65
N LEU A 14 10.00 2.29 1.65
CA LEU A 14 8.83 3.14 1.90
C LEU A 14 7.61 2.35 2.36
N GLN A 15 7.38 1.16 1.80
CA GLN A 15 6.32 0.27 2.28
C GLN A 15 6.59 -0.19 3.71
N THR A 16 7.84 -0.53 4.01
CA THR A 16 8.24 -0.95 5.36
C THR A 16 8.10 0.20 6.35
N LEU A 17 8.53 1.41 6.00
CA LEU A 17 8.34 2.61 6.81
C LEU A 17 6.86 2.91 7.05
N GLY A 18 6.02 2.79 6.02
CA GLY A 18 4.56 2.94 6.16
C GLY A 18 3.97 1.95 7.15
N LYS A 19 4.39 0.68 7.10
CA LYS A 19 3.97 -0.35 8.07
C LYS A 19 4.44 -0.05 9.48
N VAL A 20 5.70 0.36 9.67
CA VAL A 20 6.22 0.70 11.01
C VAL A 20 5.46 1.91 11.58
N LEU A 21 5.17 2.92 10.76
CA LEU A 21 4.36 4.08 11.16
C LEU A 21 2.94 3.70 11.55
N TRP A 22 2.35 2.76 10.81
CA TRP A 22 1.04 2.22 11.12
C TRP A 22 1.03 1.46 12.46
N GLU A 23 2.01 0.58 12.69
CA GLU A 23 2.18 -0.15 13.96
C GLU A 23 2.48 0.81 15.13
N MET A 24 3.11 1.96 14.87
CA MET A 24 3.31 3.04 15.83
C MET A 24 2.02 3.85 16.12
N GLY A 25 0.87 3.48 15.55
CA GLY A 25 -0.39 4.19 15.73
C GLY A 25 -0.45 5.54 15.00
N LYS A 26 0.34 5.73 13.95
CA LYS A 26 0.35 6.93 13.10
C LYS A 26 -0.19 6.64 11.70
N PRO A 27 -1.49 6.31 11.56
CA PRO A 27 -2.07 5.91 10.28
C PRO A 27 -2.02 7.03 9.23
N ASP A 28 -2.19 8.30 9.63
CA ASP A 28 -2.11 9.45 8.71
C ASP A 28 -0.74 9.60 8.05
N LEU A 29 0.33 9.29 8.80
CA LEU A 29 1.68 9.35 8.26
C LEU A 29 1.95 8.12 7.39
N ALA A 30 1.51 6.94 7.82
CA ALA A 30 1.59 5.72 7.02
C ALA A 30 0.92 5.89 5.64
N GLU A 31 -0.28 6.47 5.58
CA GLU A 31 -1.00 6.75 4.33
C GLU A 31 -0.17 7.62 3.38
N LYS A 32 0.46 8.70 3.88
CA LYS A 32 1.32 9.58 3.08
C LYS A 32 2.52 8.85 2.48
N TYR A 33 3.15 7.98 3.24
CA TYR A 33 4.29 7.19 2.75
C TYR A 33 3.87 6.15 1.71
N PHE A 34 2.74 5.47 1.94
CA PHE A 34 2.17 4.56 0.95
C PHE A 34 1.76 5.27 -0.35
N MET A 35 1.19 6.48 -0.28
CA MET A 35 0.86 7.27 -1.48
C MET A 35 2.11 7.68 -2.27
N ARG A 36 3.15 8.18 -1.60
CA ARG A 36 4.43 8.48 -2.26
C ARG A 36 5.04 7.25 -2.91
N PHE A 37 4.95 6.11 -2.22
CA PHE A 37 5.46 4.86 -2.75
C PHE A 37 4.68 4.41 -4.00
N LEU A 38 3.36 4.62 -4.01
CA LEU A 38 2.49 4.35 -5.15
C LEU A 38 2.88 5.17 -6.39
N GLU A 39 3.28 6.43 -6.21
CA GLU A 39 3.77 7.29 -7.31
C GLU A 39 5.08 6.77 -7.91
N GLN A 40 5.97 6.20 -7.08
CA GLN A 40 7.23 5.62 -7.55
C GLN A 40 7.04 4.26 -8.24
N LEU A 41 6.08 3.46 -7.76
CA LEU A 41 5.77 2.11 -8.26
C LEU A 41 4.97 2.07 -9.56
N SER A 42 4.71 3.20 -10.22
CA SER A 42 3.80 3.29 -11.37
C SER A 42 4.02 2.27 -12.51
N SER A 43 5.19 1.63 -12.59
CA SER A 43 5.50 0.56 -13.55
C SER A 43 5.60 -0.87 -12.99
N ASN A 44 5.53 -1.06 -11.67
CA ASN A 44 5.72 -2.36 -11.01
C ASN A 44 4.38 -2.93 -10.48
N ILE A 45 3.61 -3.51 -11.40
CA ILE A 45 2.25 -4.04 -11.19
C ILE A 45 2.13 -5.03 -10.00
N PRO A 46 3.05 -5.98 -9.76
CA PRO A 46 2.90 -6.90 -8.62
C PRO A 46 3.04 -6.20 -7.26
N LEU A 47 3.92 -5.20 -7.13
CA LEU A 47 4.08 -4.44 -5.89
C LEU A 47 2.89 -3.53 -5.60
N LEU A 48 2.27 -2.97 -6.65
CA LEU A 48 1.04 -2.18 -6.56
C LEU A 48 -0.11 -2.95 -5.88
N GLY A 49 -0.28 -4.24 -6.20
CA GLY A 49 -1.31 -5.08 -5.58
C GLY A 49 -1.17 -5.14 -4.06
N SER A 50 0.05 -5.46 -3.59
CA SER A 50 0.35 -5.53 -2.16
C SER A 50 0.17 -4.18 -1.44
N LEU A 51 0.50 -3.07 -2.12
CA LEU A 51 0.36 -1.73 -1.59
C LEU A 51 -1.12 -1.30 -1.44
N TYR A 52 -1.97 -1.66 -2.39
CA TYR A 52 -3.41 -1.40 -2.29
C TYR A 52 -4.06 -2.20 -1.16
N GLU A 53 -3.64 -3.45 -0.95
CA GLU A 53 -4.09 -4.24 0.20
C GLU A 53 -3.68 -3.61 1.54
N ASP A 54 -2.43 -3.14 1.64
CA ASP A 54 -1.95 -2.44 2.84
C ASP A 54 -2.75 -1.15 3.11
N LEU A 55 -3.02 -0.33 2.08
CA LEU A 55 -3.84 0.88 2.19
C LEU A 55 -5.29 0.58 2.59
N ALA A 56 -5.88 -0.49 2.03
CA ALA A 56 -7.24 -0.88 2.37
C ALA A 56 -7.34 -1.36 3.82
N LYS A 57 -6.34 -2.11 4.30
CA LYS A 57 -6.27 -2.59 5.67
C LYS A 57 -6.04 -1.44 6.66
N LEU A 58 -5.18 -0.49 6.31
CA LEU A 58 -4.98 0.76 7.07
C LEU A 58 -6.30 1.52 7.24
N ALA A 59 -7.03 1.76 6.13
CA ALA A 59 -8.31 2.46 6.15
C ALA A 59 -9.36 1.71 6.98
N SER A 60 -9.41 0.38 6.89
CA SER A 60 -10.31 -0.46 7.68
C SER A 60 -10.03 -0.34 9.19
N GLN A 61 -8.76 -0.37 9.59
CA GLN A 61 -8.38 -0.17 10.99
C GLN A 61 -8.69 1.23 11.51
N ASN A 62 -8.65 2.25 10.65
CA ASN A 62 -9.04 3.61 10.99
C ASN A 62 -10.56 3.86 10.93
N ARG A 63 -11.37 2.79 10.82
CA ARG A 63 -12.85 2.81 10.61
C ARG A 63 -13.30 3.58 9.36
N GLN A 64 -12.41 3.77 8.39
CA GLN A 64 -12.70 4.42 7.11
C GLN A 64 -13.09 3.36 6.07
N TYR A 65 -14.23 2.69 6.29
CA TYR A 65 -14.67 1.55 5.47
C TYR A 65 -14.91 1.92 4.00
N ASP A 66 -15.47 3.10 3.72
CA ASP A 66 -15.67 3.59 2.35
C ASP A 66 -14.34 3.68 1.58
N LYS A 67 -13.31 4.25 2.21
CA LYS A 67 -11.97 4.35 1.64
C LYS A 67 -11.31 2.97 1.48
N SER A 68 -11.48 2.08 2.46
CA SER A 68 -10.99 0.70 2.39
C SER A 68 -11.55 -0.01 1.14
N LEU A 69 -12.85 0.13 0.90
CA LEU A 69 -13.50 -0.43 -0.28
C LEU A 69 -12.97 0.16 -1.59
N GLN A 70 -12.75 1.49 -1.63
CA GLN A 70 -12.17 2.15 -2.81
C GLN A 70 -10.76 1.62 -3.14
N TRP A 71 -9.93 1.41 -2.12
CA TRP A 71 -8.58 0.87 -2.30
C TRP A 71 -8.60 -0.58 -2.81
N HIS A 72 -9.55 -1.41 -2.34
CA HIS A 72 -9.73 -2.75 -2.89
C HIS A 72 -10.22 -2.76 -4.35
N GLN A 73 -10.99 -1.76 -4.77
CA GLN A 73 -11.54 -1.68 -6.14
C GLN A 73 -10.53 -1.14 -7.18
N LYS A 74 -9.56 -0.32 -6.77
CA LYS A 74 -8.52 0.26 -7.65
C LYS A 74 -7.76 -0.77 -8.50
N PRO A 75 -7.14 -1.82 -7.94
CA PRO A 75 -6.38 -2.80 -8.73
C PRO A 75 -7.25 -3.60 -9.70
N ILE A 76 -8.53 -3.83 -9.34
CA ILE A 76 -9.51 -4.55 -10.17
C ILE A 76 -9.86 -3.73 -11.42
N ASN A 77 -10.05 -2.42 -11.27
CA ASN A 77 -10.32 -1.52 -12.39
C ASN A 77 -9.11 -1.36 -13.31
N PHE A 78 -7.90 -1.32 -12.76
CA PHE A 78 -6.67 -1.27 -13.57
C PHE A 78 -6.53 -2.52 -14.46
N ASN A 79 -6.77 -3.72 -13.90
CA ASN A 79 -6.74 -4.97 -14.66
C ASN A 79 -7.86 -5.05 -15.72
N LYS A 80 -9.06 -4.54 -15.42
CA LYS A 80 -10.18 -4.50 -16.39
C LYS A 80 -9.90 -3.58 -17.57
N THR A 81 -9.23 -2.46 -17.34
CA THR A 81 -8.88 -1.51 -18.42
C THR A 81 -7.75 -2.03 -19.31
N PHE A 82 -6.78 -2.79 -18.76
CA PHE A 82 -5.68 -3.35 -19.54
C PHE A 82 -6.06 -4.58 -20.38
N ARG A 83 -7.19 -5.24 -20.08
CA ARG A 83 -7.70 -6.41 -20.82
C ARG A 83 -8.70 -6.10 -21.94
N ARG A 84 -8.89 -4.83 -22.31
CA ARG A 84 -9.82 -4.41 -23.37
C ARG A 84 -9.12 -3.98 -24.65
#